data_AF-A0A7U9MPH4-F1
#
_entry.id   AF-A0A7U9MPH4-F1
#
_cell.length_a   1.000
_cell.length_b   1.000
_cell.length_c   1.000
_cell.angle_alpha   90.00
_cell.angle_beta   90.00
_cell.angle_gamma   90.00
#
_symmetry.space_group_name_H-M   'P 1'
#
loop_
_entity.id
_entity.type
_entity.pdbx_description
1 polymer ?
#
loop_
_entity_poly.entity_id
_entity_poly.type
_entity_poly.pdbx_seq_one_letter_code
_entity_poly.pdbx_strand_id
1 'polypeptide(L)'
;MLSVCLIFLYILGSSYLAGFLALSGISRIFGKKEKRVFLPDSYIMAGLIVWTVYAQLFSLFYKVGLLANLIVLGICILTIAVFRRKLWEELRRQLGNITRIGKVFYLLLFLLFAYGTAQGIIHYDTGLYHAQSIRWIEEYGVVKGLGNLHCRLAYNSSAFSLSALYSFSFLGGQSYHCAAGFFALLLAKVCSEISQAWKRRGLVLADIARLMGFYYLMIIFDEMVSPASDYFMVLTVFYIVIRYLDLVERGEKDWLFYGLLALVCVYTMSLKLSAALIVLLALKPASMLIKEKNGKGIAVFLGLGAMILLPYLIRNVFISGWLVYPFTWVDFFPVDWKIPKVLADYDAKEIQVWGRGVYDVARYGEPIGAWMKGWFLSQAALDKLFILIGAAAVPVSVIAWFAAAIKKMDRQRDWMLAAVTVNLSFVFWLFSAPLIRYGCVYVWLAAPITFGGLSMWLIRKENAGKYFWRAVYGLLAAAGCYKLLAFGKEIAFGFSKEYFIYQKEYENFETEDYEVEGITFYYPAEGDRAGYDAFPSSPGRAKIELRGTVLEEGFRYKEMK
;
A
#
# COMPACT_ATOMS: atom_id res chain seq x y z
N MET A 1 -22.16 5.29 3.36
CA MET A 1 -22.06 3.84 3.10
C MET A 1 -22.58 3.53 1.71
N LEU A 2 -23.77 3.99 1.32
CA LEU A 2 -24.30 3.81 -0.03
C LEU A 2 -23.35 4.36 -1.11
N SER A 3 -22.88 5.60 -0.95
CA SER A 3 -21.83 6.20 -1.79
C SER A 3 -20.58 5.31 -1.89
N VAL A 4 -20.05 4.87 -0.75
CA VAL A 4 -18.92 3.92 -0.67
C VAL A 4 -19.21 2.63 -1.45
N CYS A 5 -20.40 2.03 -1.29
CA CYS A 5 -20.78 0.83 -2.03
C CYS A 5 -20.75 1.07 -3.55
N LEU A 6 -21.29 2.20 -4.02
CA LEU A 6 -21.28 2.55 -5.45
C LEU A 6 -19.84 2.75 -5.96
N ILE A 7 -19.00 3.44 -5.19
CA ILE A 7 -17.58 3.65 -5.53
C ILE A 7 -16.82 2.33 -5.51
N PHE A 8 -17.05 1.45 -4.52
CA PHE A 8 -16.45 0.12 -4.48
C PHE A 8 -16.86 -0.73 -5.68
N LEU A 9 -18.13 -0.68 -6.10
CA LEU A 9 -18.59 -1.38 -7.30
C LEU A 9 -17.92 -0.82 -8.56
N TYR A 10 -17.75 0.51 -8.64
CA TYR A 10 -17.03 1.15 -9.73
C TYR A 10 -15.56 0.72 -9.77
N ILE A 11 -14.84 0.81 -8.64
CA ILE A 11 -13.44 0.35 -8.52
C ILE A 11 -13.34 -1.13 -8.87
N LEU A 12 -14.23 -1.98 -8.34
CA LEU A 12 -14.23 -3.42 -8.62
C LEU A 12 -14.43 -3.71 -10.11
N GLY A 13 -15.42 -3.08 -10.73
CA GLY A 13 -15.72 -3.27 -12.15
C GLY A 13 -14.60 -2.77 -13.05
N SER A 14 -14.15 -1.53 -12.85
CA SER A 14 -13.11 -0.92 -13.67
C SER A 14 -11.78 -1.65 -13.53
N SER A 15 -11.36 -2.00 -12.29
CA SER A 15 -10.12 -2.72 -12.05
C SER A 15 -10.18 -4.15 -12.58
N TYR A 16 -11.29 -4.86 -12.41
CA TYR A 16 -11.42 -6.21 -12.98
C TYR A 16 -11.26 -6.21 -14.51
N LEU A 17 -11.89 -5.27 -15.20
CA LEU A 17 -11.82 -5.16 -16.66
C LEU A 17 -10.41 -4.78 -17.15
N ALA A 18 -9.77 -3.79 -16.53
CA ALA A 18 -8.40 -3.41 -16.86
C ALA A 18 -7.41 -4.54 -16.58
N GLY A 19 -7.54 -5.22 -15.44
CA GLY A 19 -6.73 -6.37 -15.10
C GLY A 19 -6.96 -7.55 -16.04
N PHE A 20 -8.20 -7.81 -16.46
CA PHE A 20 -8.52 -8.81 -17.47
C PHE A 20 -7.79 -8.51 -18.78
N LEU A 21 -7.83 -7.26 -19.24
CA LEU A 21 -7.14 -6.83 -20.46
C LEU A 21 -5.62 -7.00 -20.32
N ALA A 22 -5.03 -6.52 -19.23
CA ALA A 22 -3.59 -6.58 -18.97
C ALA A 22 -3.09 -8.03 -18.87
N LEU A 23 -3.71 -8.86 -18.03
CA LEU A 23 -3.31 -10.26 -17.83
C LEU A 23 -3.57 -11.11 -19.08
N SER A 24 -4.63 -10.84 -19.84
CA SER A 24 -4.87 -11.49 -21.13
C SER A 24 -3.81 -11.10 -22.16
N GLY A 25 -3.41 -9.83 -22.19
CA GLY A 25 -2.34 -9.32 -23.05
C GLY A 25 -0.99 -9.97 -22.73
N ILE A 26 -0.59 -9.96 -21.46
CA ILE A 26 0.64 -10.61 -20.99
C ILE A 26 0.62 -12.12 -21.31
N SER A 27 -0.51 -12.79 -21.06
CA SER A 27 -0.65 -14.22 -21.36
C SER A 27 -0.52 -14.51 -22.86
N ARG A 28 -1.00 -13.61 -23.72
CA ARG A 28 -0.85 -13.70 -25.19
C ARG A 28 0.61 -13.55 -25.62
N ILE A 29 1.36 -12.61 -25.02
CA ILE A 29 2.78 -12.36 -25.36
C ILE A 29 3.66 -13.59 -25.08
N PHE A 30 3.29 -14.38 -24.07
CA PHE A 30 4.05 -15.55 -23.61
C PHE A 30 3.41 -16.91 -23.98
N GLY A 31 2.44 -16.95 -24.89
CA GLY A 31 2.04 -18.16 -25.64
C GLY A 31 1.37 -19.33 -24.88
N LYS A 32 1.35 -19.36 -23.54
CA LYS A 32 0.81 -20.49 -22.74
C LYS A 32 -0.66 -20.33 -22.36
N LYS A 33 -1.51 -19.97 -23.33
CA LYS A 33 -2.88 -19.50 -23.10
C LYS A 33 -3.80 -20.52 -22.42
N GLU A 34 -3.60 -21.82 -22.67
CA GLU A 34 -4.54 -22.86 -22.26
C GLU A 34 -4.33 -23.42 -20.86
N LYS A 35 -3.25 -23.02 -20.14
CA LYS A 35 -2.96 -23.54 -18.78
C LYS A 35 -2.94 -22.49 -17.66
N ARG A 36 -3.01 -21.19 -17.97
CA ARG A 36 -2.89 -20.13 -16.95
C ARG A 36 -4.26 -19.70 -16.43
N VAL A 37 -4.54 -20.07 -15.19
CA VAL A 37 -5.76 -19.67 -14.47
C VAL A 37 -5.36 -18.68 -13.39
N PHE A 38 -5.77 -17.42 -13.55
CA PHE A 38 -5.56 -16.37 -12.54
C PHE A 38 -6.68 -16.37 -11.50
N LEU A 39 -6.35 -16.01 -10.27
CA LEU A 39 -7.34 -15.80 -9.21
C LEU A 39 -8.12 -14.49 -9.47
N PRO A 40 -9.38 -14.38 -9.01
CA PRO A 40 -10.18 -13.17 -9.17
C PRO A 40 -9.48 -11.89 -8.68
N ASP A 41 -8.81 -11.97 -7.53
CA ASP A 41 -8.06 -10.86 -6.94
C ASP A 41 -6.81 -10.47 -7.74
N SER A 42 -6.24 -11.38 -8.53
CA SER A 42 -5.12 -11.06 -9.41
C SER A 42 -5.54 -10.11 -10.53
N TYR A 43 -6.76 -10.25 -11.06
CA TYR A 43 -7.33 -9.29 -12.02
C TYR A 43 -7.55 -7.94 -11.36
N ILE A 44 -8.16 -7.92 -10.17
CA ILE A 44 -8.41 -6.67 -9.43
C ILE A 44 -7.10 -5.93 -9.15
N MET A 45 -6.10 -6.62 -8.57
CA MET A 45 -4.80 -6.00 -8.26
C MET A 45 -4.08 -5.51 -9.53
N ALA A 46 -4.08 -6.28 -10.61
CA ALA A 46 -3.49 -5.84 -11.87
C ALA A 46 -4.19 -4.59 -12.43
N GLY A 47 -5.51 -4.52 -12.34
CA GLY A 47 -6.28 -3.36 -12.76
C GLY A 47 -6.06 -2.13 -11.88
N LEU A 48 -5.97 -2.31 -10.56
CA LEU A 48 -5.60 -1.23 -9.64
C LEU A 48 -4.24 -0.62 -10.03
N ILE A 49 -3.25 -1.46 -10.32
CA ILE A 49 -1.92 -0.99 -10.78
C ILE A 49 -2.04 -0.24 -12.12
N VAL A 50 -2.78 -0.77 -13.09
CA VAL A 50 -3.01 -0.10 -14.38
C VAL A 50 -3.65 1.27 -14.18
N TRP A 51 -4.68 1.37 -13.34
CA TRP A 51 -5.36 2.63 -13.07
C TRP A 51 -4.51 3.61 -12.27
N THR A 52 -3.67 3.13 -11.35
CA THR A 52 -2.70 4.00 -10.67
C THR A 52 -1.66 4.56 -11.64
N VAL A 53 -1.11 3.73 -12.54
CA VAL A 53 -0.16 4.18 -13.58
C VAL A 53 -0.83 5.18 -14.51
N TYR A 54 -2.05 4.89 -14.95
CA TYR A 54 -2.86 5.79 -15.75
C TYR A 54 -3.09 7.14 -15.06
N ALA A 55 -3.55 7.15 -13.81
CA ALA A 55 -3.82 8.37 -13.07
C ALA A 55 -2.55 9.22 -12.86
N GLN A 56 -1.42 8.57 -12.55
CA GLN A 56 -0.14 9.27 -12.44
C GLN A 56 0.29 9.91 -13.76
N LEU A 57 0.22 9.17 -14.87
CA LEU A 57 0.56 9.71 -16.20
C LEU A 57 -0.40 10.83 -16.61
N PHE A 58 -1.70 10.65 -16.41
CA PHE A 58 -2.71 11.65 -16.74
C PHE A 58 -2.49 12.95 -15.95
N SER A 59 -2.16 12.83 -14.65
CA SER A 59 -1.88 13.98 -13.77
C SER A 59 -0.71 14.85 -14.22
N LEU A 60 0.21 14.33 -15.05
CA LEU A 60 1.32 15.12 -15.60
C LEU A 60 0.86 16.15 -16.66
N PHE A 61 -0.30 15.92 -17.27
CA PHE A 61 -0.80 16.73 -18.39
C PHE A 61 -2.10 17.45 -18.04
N TYR A 62 -2.92 16.88 -17.15
CA TYR A 62 -4.22 17.44 -16.81
C TYR A 62 -4.71 16.98 -15.44
N LYS A 63 -5.71 17.68 -14.91
CA LYS A 63 -6.33 17.37 -13.63
C LYS A 63 -7.11 16.05 -13.64
N VAL A 64 -6.99 15.25 -12.59
CA VAL A 64 -7.64 13.93 -12.49
C VAL A 64 -9.06 14.10 -11.96
N GLY A 65 -10.01 14.25 -12.88
CA GLY A 65 -11.43 14.39 -12.56
C GLY A 65 -12.35 13.70 -13.57
N LEU A 66 -13.34 14.42 -14.09
CA LEU A 66 -14.36 13.88 -15.00
C LEU A 66 -13.74 13.29 -16.27
N LEU A 67 -12.86 14.03 -16.95
CA LEU A 67 -12.26 13.59 -18.22
C LEU A 67 -11.45 12.29 -18.04
N ALA A 68 -10.69 12.18 -16.93
CA ALA A 68 -9.96 10.97 -16.61
C ALA A 68 -10.91 9.77 -16.46
N ASN A 69 -12.03 9.97 -15.75
CA ASN A 69 -13.05 8.93 -15.56
C ASN A 69 -13.80 8.57 -16.85
N LEU A 70 -14.06 9.53 -17.75
CA LEU A 70 -14.66 9.23 -19.05
C LEU A 70 -13.76 8.32 -19.91
N ILE A 71 -12.43 8.50 -19.84
CA ILE A 71 -11.48 7.61 -20.53
C ILE A 71 -11.49 6.21 -19.88
N VAL A 72 -11.48 6.12 -18.55
CA VAL A 72 -11.62 4.84 -17.84
C VAL A 72 -12.89 4.10 -18.27
N LEU A 73 -14.03 4.79 -18.29
CA LEU A 73 -15.31 4.25 -18.75
C LEU A 73 -15.25 3.81 -20.20
N GLY A 74 -14.68 4.62 -21.10
CA GLY A 74 -14.51 4.27 -22.51
C GLY A 74 -13.70 2.99 -22.70
N ILE A 75 -12.59 2.84 -21.99
CA ILE A 75 -11.75 1.62 -22.01
C ILE A 75 -12.54 0.42 -21.46
N CYS A 76 -13.29 0.59 -20.38
CA CYS A 76 -14.12 -0.47 -19.79
C CYS A 76 -15.21 -0.95 -20.76
N ILE A 77 -15.96 -0.01 -21.36
CA ILE A 77 -17.02 -0.30 -22.34
C ILE A 77 -16.43 -1.00 -23.56
N LEU A 78 -15.30 -0.50 -24.09
CA LEU A 78 -14.62 -1.12 -25.23
C LEU A 78 -14.15 -2.54 -24.88
N THR A 79 -13.61 -2.76 -23.69
CA THR A 79 -13.17 -4.08 -23.23
C THR A 79 -14.36 -5.05 -23.16
N ILE A 80 -15.49 -4.62 -22.60
CA ILE A 80 -16.72 -5.42 -22.56
C ILE A 80 -17.19 -5.73 -23.99
N ALA A 81 -17.27 -4.72 -24.87
CA ALA A 81 -17.76 -4.89 -26.24
C ALA A 81 -16.91 -5.88 -27.05
N VAL A 82 -15.58 -5.73 -27.00
CA VAL A 82 -14.63 -6.54 -27.79
C VAL A 82 -14.46 -7.94 -27.21
N PHE A 83 -14.39 -8.08 -25.87
CA PHE A 83 -14.07 -9.35 -25.21
C PHE A 83 -15.25 -10.04 -24.53
N ARG A 84 -16.50 -9.61 -24.78
CA ARG A 84 -17.74 -10.10 -24.13
C ARG A 84 -17.81 -11.61 -23.89
N ARG A 85 -17.45 -12.43 -24.89
CA ARG A 85 -17.53 -13.90 -24.78
C ARG A 85 -16.55 -14.45 -23.76
N LYS A 86 -15.26 -14.09 -23.90
CA LYS A 86 -14.19 -14.52 -22.98
C LYS A 86 -14.40 -13.98 -21.57
N LEU A 87 -14.81 -12.72 -21.46
CA LEU A 87 -15.13 -12.11 -20.19
C LEU A 87 -16.28 -12.85 -19.50
N TRP A 88 -17.34 -13.20 -20.23
CA TRP A 88 -18.44 -13.97 -19.65
C TRP A 88 -18.07 -15.39 -19.26
N GLU A 89 -17.27 -16.08 -20.06
CA GLU A 89 -16.73 -17.40 -19.71
C GLU A 89 -15.90 -17.34 -18.42
N GLU A 90 -15.00 -16.34 -18.32
CA GLU A 90 -14.14 -16.13 -17.16
C GLU A 90 -14.97 -15.81 -15.90
N LEU A 91 -15.91 -14.87 -15.99
CA LEU A 91 -16.79 -14.50 -14.88
C LEU A 91 -17.67 -15.66 -14.44
N ARG A 92 -18.27 -16.40 -15.37
CA ARG A 92 -19.07 -17.60 -15.05
C ARG A 92 -18.23 -18.67 -14.35
N ARG A 93 -16.99 -18.88 -14.80
CA ARG A 93 -16.06 -19.81 -14.16
C ARG A 93 -15.75 -19.39 -12.72
N GLN A 94 -15.41 -18.12 -12.51
CA GLN A 94 -15.06 -17.61 -11.18
C GLN A 94 -16.27 -17.62 -10.23
N LEU A 95 -17.43 -17.16 -10.68
CA LEU A 95 -18.66 -17.13 -9.88
C LEU A 95 -19.26 -18.52 -9.64
N GLY A 96 -19.03 -19.46 -10.57
CA GLY A 96 -19.42 -20.88 -10.43
C GLY A 96 -18.62 -21.61 -9.36
N ASN A 97 -17.37 -21.20 -9.11
CA ASN A 97 -16.53 -21.77 -8.06
C ASN A 97 -16.92 -21.30 -6.63
N ILE A 98 -17.82 -20.31 -6.51
CA ILE A 98 -18.25 -19.76 -5.22
C ILE A 98 -19.60 -20.38 -4.84
N THR A 99 -19.65 -21.04 -3.68
CA THR A 99 -20.88 -21.62 -3.12
C THR A 99 -21.90 -20.54 -2.78
N ARG A 100 -23.18 -20.89 -2.65
CA ARG A 100 -24.24 -19.93 -2.23
C ARG A 100 -23.90 -19.24 -0.91
N ILE A 101 -23.44 -20.02 0.08
CA ILE A 101 -22.97 -19.48 1.37
C ILE A 101 -21.77 -18.55 1.16
N GLY A 102 -20.82 -18.91 0.29
CA GLY A 102 -19.68 -18.06 -0.05
C GLY A 102 -20.10 -16.71 -0.66
N LYS A 103 -21.14 -16.69 -1.51
CA LYS A 103 -21.67 -15.45 -2.08
C LYS A 103 -22.26 -14.54 -1.01
N VAL A 104 -23.06 -15.09 -0.09
CA VAL A 104 -23.60 -14.35 1.05
C VAL A 104 -22.47 -13.83 1.94
N PHE A 105 -21.48 -14.66 2.23
CA PHE A 105 -20.30 -14.26 3.01
C PHE A 105 -19.56 -13.08 2.36
N TYR A 106 -19.27 -13.14 1.05
CA TYR A 106 -18.59 -12.04 0.36
C TYR A 106 -19.44 -10.78 0.26
N LEU A 107 -20.76 -10.90 0.16
CA LEU A 107 -21.66 -9.75 0.24
C LEU A 107 -21.63 -9.10 1.63
N LEU A 108 -21.69 -9.89 2.71
CA LEU A 108 -21.57 -9.36 4.07
C LEU A 108 -20.20 -8.74 4.32
N LEU A 109 -19.12 -9.36 3.81
CA LEU A 109 -17.77 -8.81 3.87
C LEU A 109 -17.68 -7.47 3.13
N PHE A 110 -18.26 -7.38 1.93
CA PHE A 110 -18.35 -6.14 1.16
C PHE A 110 -19.07 -5.05 1.95
N LEU A 111 -20.23 -5.35 2.53
CA LEU A 111 -21.01 -4.39 3.32
C LEU A 111 -20.28 -3.96 4.59
N LEU A 112 -19.60 -4.89 5.27
CA LEU A 112 -18.82 -4.60 6.47
C LEU A 112 -17.68 -3.62 6.16
N PHE A 113 -16.90 -3.87 5.11
CA PHE A 113 -15.81 -2.95 4.74
C PHE A 113 -16.33 -1.63 4.16
N ALA A 114 -17.47 -1.64 3.45
CA ALA A 114 -18.11 -0.39 3.04
C ALA A 114 -18.59 0.43 4.24
N TYR A 115 -19.06 -0.22 5.31
CA TYR A 115 -19.44 0.42 6.57
C TYR A 115 -18.23 1.02 7.29
N GLY A 116 -17.13 0.25 7.42
CA GLY A 116 -15.89 0.74 8.04
C GLY A 116 -15.23 1.87 7.23
N THR A 117 -15.32 1.84 5.91
CA THR A 117 -14.80 2.91 5.04
C THR A 117 -15.68 4.16 5.05
N ALA A 118 -16.98 4.02 5.32
CA ALA A 118 -17.91 5.13 5.32
C ALA A 118 -17.71 6.11 6.48
N GLN A 119 -17.02 5.71 7.54
CA GLN A 119 -16.90 6.48 8.78
C GLN A 119 -15.60 6.16 9.51
N GLY A 120 -15.39 6.80 10.65
CA GLY A 120 -14.32 6.47 11.58
C GLY A 120 -13.40 7.64 11.87
N ILE A 121 -12.20 7.33 12.32
CA ILE A 121 -11.19 8.28 12.78
C ILE A 121 -10.33 8.68 11.59
N ILE A 122 -10.33 9.98 11.28
CA ILE A 122 -9.47 10.53 10.25
C ILE A 122 -8.08 10.74 10.85
N HIS A 123 -7.09 10.13 10.21
CA HIS A 123 -5.70 10.19 10.64
C HIS A 123 -5.19 11.63 10.54
N TYR A 124 -4.38 12.06 11.52
CA TYR A 124 -3.78 13.41 11.61
C TYR A 124 -3.21 13.93 10.27
N ASP A 125 -2.34 13.13 9.64
CA ASP A 125 -1.71 13.46 8.35
C ASP A 125 -2.70 13.76 7.22
N THR A 126 -3.95 13.30 7.33
CA THR A 126 -4.99 13.55 6.33
C THR A 126 -5.30 15.04 6.24
N GLY A 127 -5.55 15.67 7.39
CA GLY A 127 -5.79 17.11 7.49
C GLY A 127 -4.51 17.94 7.37
N LEU A 128 -3.34 17.33 7.56
CA LEU A 128 -2.04 17.96 7.41
C LEU A 128 -1.64 18.12 5.93
N TYR A 129 -1.71 17.04 5.15
CA TYR A 129 -1.28 17.07 3.75
C TYR A 129 -1.93 16.07 2.80
N HIS A 130 -2.52 14.94 3.25
CA HIS A 130 -3.08 13.97 2.29
C HIS A 130 -4.25 14.54 1.51
N ALA A 131 -5.18 15.21 2.19
CA ALA A 131 -6.35 15.84 1.57
C ALA A 131 -5.92 16.89 0.54
N GLN A 132 -5.03 17.80 0.91
CA GLN A 132 -4.47 18.81 0.02
C GLN A 132 -3.71 18.18 -1.16
N SER A 133 -2.89 17.14 -0.93
CA SER A 133 -2.15 16.45 -2.00
C SER A 133 -3.08 15.81 -3.02
N ILE A 134 -4.20 15.24 -2.57
CA ILE A 134 -5.23 14.68 -3.46
C ILE A 134 -5.96 15.80 -4.20
N ARG A 135 -6.36 16.88 -3.52
CA ARG A 135 -7.06 18.02 -4.11
C ARG A 135 -6.25 18.70 -5.22
N TRP A 136 -4.95 18.89 -5.03
CA TRP A 136 -4.05 19.39 -6.08
C TRP A 136 -4.11 18.52 -7.34
N ILE A 137 -4.16 17.19 -7.19
CA ILE A 137 -4.26 16.25 -8.32
C ILE A 137 -5.63 16.34 -9.00
N GLU A 138 -6.70 16.54 -8.22
CA GLU A 138 -8.08 16.67 -8.70
C GLU A 138 -8.33 17.96 -9.49
N GLU A 139 -7.75 19.08 -9.04
CA GLU A 139 -7.99 20.42 -9.61
C GLU A 139 -6.94 20.83 -10.65
N TYR A 140 -5.66 20.48 -10.46
CA TYR A 140 -4.55 20.97 -11.30
C TYR A 140 -3.67 19.84 -11.87
N GLY A 141 -3.75 18.63 -11.32
CA GLY A 141 -2.83 17.54 -11.67
C GLY A 141 -1.50 17.69 -10.91
N VAL A 142 -0.38 17.75 -11.62
CA VAL A 142 0.95 17.87 -11.04
C VAL A 142 1.47 19.28 -11.22
N VAL A 143 1.64 20.00 -10.11
CA VAL A 143 2.14 21.38 -10.09
C VAL A 143 3.63 21.41 -9.77
N LYS A 144 4.38 22.19 -10.54
CA LYS A 144 5.85 22.29 -10.40
C LYS A 144 6.22 22.98 -9.10
N GLY A 145 7.16 22.39 -8.34
CA GLY A 145 7.63 22.95 -7.08
C GLY A 145 6.56 23.02 -5.99
N LEU A 146 5.51 22.19 -6.07
CA LEU A 146 4.45 22.15 -5.05
C LEU A 146 4.98 21.97 -3.63
N GLY A 147 6.11 21.27 -3.44
CA GLY A 147 6.75 21.15 -2.14
C GLY A 147 7.35 22.44 -1.58
N ASN A 148 7.51 23.50 -2.38
CA ASN A 148 7.92 24.83 -1.87
C ASN A 148 6.77 25.52 -1.11
N LEU A 149 5.51 25.26 -1.49
CA LEU A 149 4.33 25.74 -0.75
C LEU A 149 4.25 25.05 0.62
N HIS A 150 4.39 23.73 0.63
CA HIS A 150 4.49 22.92 1.84
C HIS A 150 5.29 21.65 1.54
N CYS A 151 6.41 21.44 2.24
CA CYS A 151 7.33 20.32 1.99
C CYS A 151 6.65 18.95 1.92
N ARG A 152 5.63 18.68 2.74
CA ARG A 152 4.93 17.39 2.76
C ARG A 152 4.06 17.16 1.51
N LEU A 153 3.71 18.19 0.76
CA LEU A 153 3.11 18.03 -0.57
C LEU A 153 4.09 17.45 -1.60
N ALA A 154 5.40 17.47 -1.31
CA ALA A 154 6.40 16.72 -2.06
C ALA A 154 6.56 15.26 -1.59
N TYR A 155 5.86 14.82 -0.53
CA TYR A 155 5.79 13.40 -0.15
C TYR A 155 4.91 12.64 -1.15
N ASN A 156 5.49 12.35 -2.30
CA ASN A 156 4.76 11.69 -3.37
C ASN A 156 4.35 10.27 -2.97
N SER A 157 3.10 9.94 -3.26
CA SER A 157 2.59 8.58 -3.26
C SER A 157 1.71 8.36 -4.47
N SER A 158 1.89 7.25 -5.15
CA SER A 158 0.99 6.84 -6.24
C SER A 158 -0.43 6.54 -5.74
N ALA A 159 -0.60 6.28 -4.43
CA ALA A 159 -1.90 6.14 -3.80
C ALA A 159 -2.76 7.40 -3.94
N PHE A 160 -2.16 8.61 -3.86
CA PHE A 160 -2.91 9.86 -3.96
C PHE A 160 -3.48 10.07 -5.36
N SER A 161 -2.75 9.67 -6.42
CA SER A 161 -3.28 9.67 -7.78
C SER A 161 -4.43 8.69 -7.97
N LEU A 162 -4.34 7.50 -7.36
CA LEU A 162 -5.42 6.53 -7.39
C LEU A 162 -6.66 7.03 -6.62
N SER A 163 -6.46 7.65 -5.46
CA SER A 163 -7.52 8.27 -4.66
C SER A 163 -8.21 9.38 -5.44
N ALA A 164 -7.46 10.30 -6.06
CA ALA A 164 -8.03 11.35 -6.91
C ALA A 164 -8.84 10.79 -8.09
N LEU A 165 -8.41 9.69 -8.70
CA LEU A 165 -9.17 9.05 -9.78
C LEU A 165 -10.55 8.56 -9.32
N TYR A 166 -10.64 8.06 -8.09
CA TYR A 166 -11.85 7.49 -7.51
C TYR A 166 -12.54 8.39 -6.49
N SER A 167 -12.16 9.67 -6.41
CA SER A 167 -12.73 10.59 -5.44
C SER A 167 -14.04 11.22 -5.86
N PHE A 168 -14.34 11.22 -7.17
CA PHE A 168 -15.56 11.81 -7.72
C PHE A 168 -15.79 13.29 -7.35
N SER A 169 -14.74 14.03 -6.95
CA SER A 169 -14.85 15.44 -6.55
C SER A 169 -15.47 16.32 -7.65
N PHE A 170 -15.30 15.95 -8.92
CA PHE A 170 -15.90 16.61 -10.08
C PHE A 170 -17.44 16.53 -10.15
N LEU A 171 -18.10 15.68 -9.36
CA LEU A 171 -19.56 15.66 -9.24
C LEU A 171 -20.09 16.76 -8.30
N GLY A 172 -19.20 17.46 -7.59
CA GLY A 172 -19.56 18.39 -6.52
C GLY A 172 -20.00 17.68 -5.24
N GLY A 173 -20.23 18.46 -4.18
CA GLY A 173 -20.60 17.96 -2.86
C GLY A 173 -19.39 17.66 -1.99
N GLN A 174 -18.70 16.54 -2.22
CA GLN A 174 -17.52 16.14 -1.43
C GLN A 174 -16.51 15.33 -2.26
N SER A 175 -15.25 15.30 -1.83
CA SER A 175 -14.23 14.37 -2.34
C SER A 175 -14.21 13.09 -1.51
N TYR A 176 -14.53 11.97 -2.15
CA TYR A 176 -14.55 10.65 -1.51
C TYR A 176 -13.15 10.05 -1.40
N HIS A 177 -12.89 9.32 -0.33
CA HIS A 177 -11.58 8.72 -0.02
C HIS A 177 -11.71 7.22 0.25
N CYS A 178 -12.39 6.52 -0.65
CA CYS A 178 -12.75 5.10 -0.49
C CYS A 178 -11.62 4.11 -0.82
N ALA A 179 -10.54 4.55 -1.47
CA ALA A 179 -9.56 3.64 -2.08
C ALA A 179 -8.81 2.77 -1.05
N ALA A 180 -8.44 3.30 0.12
CA ALA A 180 -7.77 2.54 1.18
C ALA A 180 -8.66 1.41 1.71
N GLY A 181 -9.93 1.73 1.98
CA GLY A 181 -10.95 0.76 2.35
C GLY A 181 -11.18 -0.34 1.32
N PHE A 182 -11.09 -0.03 0.03
CA PHE A 182 -11.16 -1.05 -1.02
C PHE A 182 -9.95 -2.00 -1.01
N PHE A 183 -8.74 -1.49 -0.77
CA PHE A 183 -7.56 -2.35 -0.56
C PHE A 183 -7.73 -3.23 0.69
N ALA A 184 -8.36 -2.71 1.74
CA ALA A 184 -8.63 -3.47 2.95
C ALA A 184 -9.64 -4.60 2.68
N LEU A 185 -10.72 -4.33 1.92
CA LEU A 185 -11.65 -5.35 1.44
C LEU A 185 -10.95 -6.42 0.59
N LEU A 186 -10.05 -6.03 -0.32
CA LEU A 186 -9.29 -6.96 -1.15
C LEU A 186 -8.42 -7.88 -0.28
N LEU A 187 -7.69 -7.33 0.69
CA LEU A 187 -6.91 -8.13 1.63
C LEU A 187 -7.81 -9.03 2.48
N ALA A 188 -8.95 -8.54 2.95
CA ALA A 188 -9.91 -9.33 3.73
C ALA A 188 -10.42 -10.55 2.95
N LYS A 189 -10.70 -10.38 1.65
CA LYS A 189 -11.00 -11.50 0.75
C LYS A 189 -9.85 -12.49 0.72
N VAL A 190 -8.61 -12.04 0.55
CA VAL A 190 -7.42 -12.92 0.50
C VAL A 190 -7.22 -13.66 1.83
N CYS A 191 -7.41 -12.98 2.97
CA CYS A 191 -7.33 -13.56 4.30
C CYS A 191 -8.44 -14.58 4.56
N SER A 192 -9.66 -14.38 4.03
CA SER A 192 -10.79 -15.32 4.17
C SER A 192 -10.51 -16.72 3.60
N GLU A 193 -9.51 -16.85 2.72
CA GLU A 193 -9.07 -18.13 2.17
C GLU A 193 -8.42 -19.04 3.22
N ILE A 194 -8.13 -18.54 4.43
CA ILE A 194 -7.74 -19.37 5.58
C ILE A 194 -8.80 -20.43 5.90
N SER A 195 -10.06 -20.20 5.51
CA SER A 195 -11.13 -21.19 5.64
C SER A 195 -10.80 -22.52 4.94
N GLN A 196 -9.90 -22.52 3.95
CA GLN A 196 -9.41 -23.74 3.32
C GLN A 196 -8.54 -24.59 4.25
N ALA A 197 -7.97 -24.03 5.31
CA ALA A 197 -7.20 -24.77 6.32
C ALA A 197 -8.04 -25.86 7.00
N TRP A 198 -9.36 -25.63 7.16
CA TRP A 198 -10.31 -26.63 7.65
C TRP A 198 -10.39 -27.85 6.73
N LYS A 199 -10.47 -27.62 5.41
CA LYS A 199 -10.46 -28.70 4.41
C LYS A 199 -9.13 -29.45 4.40
N ARG A 200 -8.02 -28.72 4.53
CA ARG A 200 -6.65 -29.28 4.61
C ARG A 200 -6.33 -29.95 5.94
N ARG A 201 -7.17 -29.78 6.97
CA ARG A 201 -6.95 -30.22 8.36
C ARG A 201 -5.60 -29.74 8.93
N GLY A 202 -5.20 -28.53 8.57
CA GLY A 202 -3.99 -27.91 9.11
C GLY A 202 -3.61 -26.61 8.43
N LEU A 203 -2.84 -25.81 9.15
CA LEU A 203 -2.32 -24.53 8.65
C LEU A 203 -1.09 -24.75 7.76
N VAL A 204 -0.97 -23.85 6.79
CA VAL A 204 0.24 -23.63 5.98
C VAL A 204 0.80 -22.22 6.27
N LEU A 205 1.99 -21.90 5.77
CA LEU A 205 2.69 -20.67 6.15
C LEU A 205 1.95 -19.41 5.68
N ALA A 206 1.31 -19.50 4.51
CA ALA A 206 0.43 -18.45 4.01
C ALA A 206 -0.75 -18.19 4.97
N ASP A 207 -1.27 -19.22 5.66
CA ASP A 207 -2.36 -19.04 6.65
C ASP A 207 -1.88 -18.26 7.89
N ILE A 208 -0.62 -18.44 8.31
CA ILE A 208 -0.01 -17.64 9.39
C ILE A 208 0.05 -16.17 8.97
N ALA A 209 0.47 -15.89 7.73
CA ALA A 209 0.45 -14.54 7.17
C ALA A 209 -0.98 -13.94 7.11
N ARG A 210 -1.98 -14.75 6.73
CA ARG A 210 -3.40 -14.34 6.72
C ARG A 210 -3.92 -13.98 8.11
N LEU A 211 -3.52 -14.70 9.16
CA LEU A 211 -3.89 -14.37 10.54
C LEU A 211 -3.34 -13.01 10.97
N MET A 212 -2.09 -12.70 10.61
CA MET A 212 -1.52 -11.37 10.84
C MET A 212 -2.19 -10.29 9.98
N GLY A 213 -2.59 -10.63 8.75
CA GLY A 213 -3.41 -9.74 7.93
C GLY A 213 -4.78 -9.46 8.56
N PHE A 214 -5.46 -10.46 9.13
CA PHE A 214 -6.71 -10.24 9.88
C PHE A 214 -6.50 -9.37 11.12
N TYR A 215 -5.43 -9.60 11.87
CA TYR A 215 -5.08 -8.78 13.01
C TYR A 215 -4.92 -7.30 12.61
N TYR A 216 -4.21 -7.04 11.50
CA TYR A 216 -4.07 -5.68 10.98
C TYR A 216 -5.40 -5.08 10.52
N LEU A 217 -6.21 -5.84 9.76
CA LEU A 217 -7.51 -5.36 9.26
C LEU A 217 -8.46 -4.96 10.39
N MET A 218 -8.38 -5.61 11.55
CA MET A 218 -9.14 -5.23 12.74
C MET A 218 -8.61 -3.93 13.36
N ILE A 219 -7.30 -3.69 13.34
CA ILE A 219 -6.69 -2.47 13.89
C ILE A 219 -7.06 -1.24 13.07
N ILE A 220 -7.02 -1.34 11.73
CA ILE A 220 -7.28 -0.17 10.87
C ILE A 220 -8.75 -0.01 10.51
N PHE A 221 -9.65 -0.76 11.15
CA PHE A 221 -11.01 -0.87 10.64
C PHE A 221 -11.77 0.46 10.67
N ASP A 222 -11.57 1.23 11.73
CA ASP A 222 -12.11 2.57 11.94
C ASP A 222 -11.19 3.67 11.39
N GLU A 223 -9.95 3.36 11.02
CA GLU A 223 -9.01 4.34 10.45
C GLU A 223 -8.96 4.32 8.91
N MET A 224 -9.45 3.26 8.26
CA MET A 224 -9.32 3.04 6.80
C MET A 224 -10.07 4.07 5.93
N VAL A 225 -10.88 4.93 6.55
CA VAL A 225 -11.43 6.14 5.92
C VAL A 225 -10.30 7.08 5.48
N SER A 226 -9.18 7.10 6.17
CA SER A 226 -8.06 7.98 5.81
C SER A 226 -7.33 7.48 4.56
N PRO A 227 -7.06 8.34 3.56
CA PRO A 227 -6.33 7.97 2.35
C PRO A 227 -4.81 7.89 2.58
N ALA A 228 -4.39 7.35 3.72
CA ALA A 228 -3.02 7.37 4.18
C ALA A 228 -2.14 6.38 3.40
N SER A 229 -1.01 6.86 2.84
CA SER A 229 -0.14 6.08 1.95
C SER A 229 0.46 4.82 2.59
N ASP A 230 0.63 4.83 3.91
CA ASP A 230 1.05 3.68 4.72
C ASP A 230 0.02 2.56 4.74
N TYR A 231 -1.29 2.85 4.77
CA TYR A 231 -2.32 1.80 4.71
C TYR A 231 -2.25 1.06 3.38
N PHE A 232 -2.16 1.79 2.26
CA PHE A 232 -1.98 1.17 0.94
C PHE A 232 -0.73 0.31 0.89
N MET A 233 0.40 0.80 1.43
CA MET A 233 1.65 0.04 1.48
C MET A 233 1.48 -1.25 2.29
N VAL A 234 1.01 -1.17 3.53
CA VAL A 234 0.90 -2.33 4.43
C VAL A 234 -0.09 -3.37 3.86
N LEU A 235 -1.25 -2.93 3.38
CA LEU A 235 -2.24 -3.81 2.74
C LEU A 235 -1.66 -4.55 1.53
N THR A 236 -0.88 -3.84 0.71
CA THR A 236 -0.24 -4.41 -0.48
C THR A 236 0.89 -5.36 -0.11
N VAL A 237 1.70 -5.06 0.91
CA VAL A 237 2.77 -5.97 1.39
C VAL A 237 2.16 -7.26 1.95
N PHE A 238 1.09 -7.20 2.74
CA PHE A 238 0.38 -8.40 3.18
C PHE A 238 -0.12 -9.22 1.98
N TYR A 239 -0.73 -8.57 0.98
CA TYR A 239 -1.17 -9.23 -0.25
C TYR A 239 -0.01 -9.95 -0.95
N ILE A 240 1.14 -9.27 -1.12
CA ILE A 240 2.34 -9.82 -1.75
C ILE A 240 2.83 -11.05 -0.99
N VAL A 241 3.03 -10.94 0.33
CA VAL A 241 3.59 -12.04 1.13
C VAL A 241 2.65 -13.24 1.14
N ILE A 242 1.35 -13.04 1.34
CA ILE A 242 0.36 -14.14 1.32
C ILE A 242 0.36 -14.83 -0.03
N ARG A 243 0.30 -14.07 -1.14
CA ARG A 243 0.25 -14.64 -2.49
C ARG A 243 1.56 -15.31 -2.88
N TYR A 244 2.69 -14.76 -2.49
CA TYR A 244 4.00 -15.40 -2.71
C TYR A 244 4.04 -16.76 -2.00
N LEU A 245 3.63 -16.82 -0.73
CA LEU A 245 3.59 -18.06 0.04
C LEU A 245 2.61 -19.09 -0.54
N ASP A 246 1.44 -18.66 -1.02
CA ASP A 246 0.49 -19.54 -1.72
C ASP A 246 1.13 -20.18 -2.96
N LEU A 247 1.88 -19.42 -3.76
CA LEU A 247 2.57 -19.95 -4.95
C LEU A 247 3.64 -20.97 -4.56
N VAL A 248 4.40 -20.70 -3.51
CA VAL A 248 5.42 -21.64 -2.98
C VAL A 248 4.74 -22.92 -2.47
N GLU A 249 3.62 -22.81 -1.78
CA GLU A 249 2.90 -23.94 -1.20
C GLU A 249 2.23 -24.83 -2.24
N ARG A 250 1.74 -24.24 -3.33
CA ARG A 250 1.22 -24.96 -4.49
C ARG A 250 2.33 -25.57 -5.34
N GLY A 251 3.59 -25.21 -5.09
CA GLY A 251 4.72 -25.64 -5.90
C GLY A 251 4.66 -25.08 -7.33
N GLU A 252 4.19 -23.84 -7.49
CA GLU A 252 4.06 -23.19 -8.79
C GLU A 252 5.41 -23.16 -9.53
N LYS A 253 5.39 -23.61 -10.78
CA LYS A 253 6.59 -23.73 -11.63
C LYS A 253 6.63 -22.70 -12.75
N ASP A 254 5.51 -22.05 -13.07
CA ASP A 254 5.49 -20.99 -14.06
C ASP A 254 6.02 -19.68 -13.45
N TRP A 255 7.16 -19.21 -13.96
CA TRP A 255 7.80 -17.97 -13.51
C TRP A 255 6.87 -16.76 -13.62
N LEU A 256 5.86 -16.80 -14.51
CA LEU A 256 4.98 -15.66 -14.76
C LEU A 256 4.25 -15.23 -13.48
N PHE A 257 3.75 -16.16 -12.66
CA PHE A 257 3.00 -15.78 -11.46
C PHE A 257 3.88 -15.05 -10.44
N TYR A 258 5.12 -15.51 -10.25
CA TYR A 258 6.10 -14.81 -9.43
C TYR A 258 6.54 -13.47 -10.06
N GLY A 259 6.66 -13.41 -11.39
CA GLY A 259 6.97 -12.19 -12.12
C GLY A 259 5.88 -11.13 -11.93
N LEU A 260 4.61 -11.52 -11.99
CA LEU A 260 3.49 -10.61 -11.74
C LEU A 260 3.53 -10.08 -10.30
N LEU A 261 3.83 -10.92 -9.31
CA LEU A 261 4.06 -10.45 -7.94
C LEU A 261 5.25 -9.50 -7.82
N ALA A 262 6.33 -9.72 -8.59
CA ALA A 262 7.45 -8.79 -8.63
C ALA A 262 7.03 -7.39 -9.15
N LEU A 263 6.10 -7.31 -10.11
CA LEU A 263 5.51 -6.03 -10.53
C LEU A 263 4.69 -5.38 -9.41
N VAL A 264 3.98 -6.17 -8.59
CA VAL A 264 3.29 -5.64 -7.39
C VAL A 264 4.31 -5.13 -6.36
N CYS A 265 5.46 -5.78 -6.20
CA CYS A 265 6.55 -5.27 -5.36
C CYS A 265 7.04 -3.90 -5.85
N VAL A 266 7.29 -3.75 -7.16
CA VAL A 266 7.70 -2.48 -7.78
C VAL A 266 6.62 -1.40 -7.59
N TYR A 267 5.35 -1.75 -7.79
CA TYR A 267 4.22 -0.87 -7.51
C TYR A 267 4.22 -0.38 -6.06
N THR A 268 4.48 -1.27 -5.10
CA THR A 268 4.50 -0.93 -3.67
C THR A 268 5.56 0.13 -3.34
N MET A 269 6.68 0.17 -4.06
CA MET A 269 7.69 1.23 -3.91
C MET A 269 7.15 2.62 -4.24
N SER A 270 6.25 2.71 -5.23
CA SER A 270 5.59 3.97 -5.60
C SER A 270 4.52 4.40 -4.59
N LEU A 271 3.99 3.46 -3.78
CA LEU A 271 3.10 3.79 -2.68
C LEU A 271 3.88 4.43 -1.53
N LYS A 272 5.02 3.81 -1.16
CA LYS A 272 5.91 4.30 -0.11
C LYS A 272 7.31 3.72 -0.29
N LEU A 273 8.32 4.57 -0.32
CA LEU A 273 9.71 4.16 -0.54
C LEU A 273 10.23 3.20 0.54
N SER A 274 9.69 3.25 1.76
CA SER A 274 10.08 2.33 2.83
C SER A 274 9.82 0.85 2.51
N ALA A 275 8.99 0.57 1.50
CA ALA A 275 8.77 -0.78 1.02
C ALA A 275 9.79 -1.27 -0.03
N ALA A 276 10.83 -0.49 -0.37
CA ALA A 276 11.80 -0.82 -1.41
C ALA A 276 12.36 -2.25 -1.33
N LEU A 277 12.66 -2.72 -0.11
CA LEU A 277 13.26 -4.05 0.08
C LEU A 277 12.31 -5.22 -0.22
N ILE A 278 11.00 -5.00 -0.34
CA ILE A 278 10.06 -6.07 -0.76
C ILE A 278 10.34 -6.57 -2.18
N VAL A 279 11.03 -5.76 -3.00
CA VAL A 279 11.45 -6.13 -4.36
C VAL A 279 12.44 -7.31 -4.38
N LEU A 280 13.06 -7.65 -3.26
CA LEU A 280 13.93 -8.84 -3.17
C LEU A 280 13.18 -10.15 -3.48
N LEU A 281 11.86 -10.18 -3.37
CA LEU A 281 11.06 -11.32 -3.86
C LEU A 281 11.16 -11.53 -5.38
N ALA A 282 11.56 -10.51 -6.14
CA ALA A 282 11.83 -10.62 -7.58
C ALA A 282 13.05 -11.51 -7.90
N LEU A 283 13.90 -11.84 -6.90
CA LEU A 283 14.98 -12.80 -7.06
C LEU A 283 14.47 -14.19 -7.48
N LYS A 284 13.27 -14.59 -7.01
CA LYS A 284 12.65 -15.86 -7.38
C LYS A 284 12.34 -15.94 -8.89
N PRO A 285 11.49 -15.09 -9.47
CA PRO A 285 11.22 -15.13 -10.91
C PRO A 285 12.46 -14.82 -11.75
N ALA A 286 13.36 -13.94 -11.30
CA ALA A 286 14.62 -13.68 -11.99
C ALA A 286 15.47 -14.95 -12.10
N SER A 287 15.62 -15.70 -11.00
CA SER A 287 16.36 -16.96 -11.01
C SER A 287 15.74 -18.01 -11.95
N MET A 288 14.41 -18.06 -12.07
CA MET A 288 13.71 -18.96 -12.97
C MET A 288 13.94 -18.55 -14.43
N LEU A 289 13.77 -17.26 -14.75
CA LEU A 289 13.98 -16.71 -16.09
C LEU A 289 15.41 -16.89 -16.59
N ILE A 290 16.41 -16.67 -15.72
CA ILE A 290 17.82 -16.84 -16.06
C ILE A 290 18.13 -18.33 -16.33
N LYS A 291 17.63 -19.24 -15.50
CA LYS A 291 17.79 -20.69 -15.71
C LYS A 291 17.12 -21.16 -17.00
N GLU A 292 15.96 -20.60 -17.34
CA GLU A 292 15.24 -20.86 -18.59
C GLU A 292 15.84 -20.13 -19.81
N LYS A 293 16.88 -19.29 -19.62
CA LYS A 293 17.46 -18.42 -20.66
C LYS A 293 16.43 -17.53 -21.38
N ASN A 294 15.37 -17.14 -20.68
CA ASN A 294 14.25 -16.41 -21.25
C ASN A 294 14.49 -14.89 -21.21
N GLY A 295 15.36 -14.40 -22.10
CA GLY A 295 15.69 -12.97 -22.22
C GLY A 295 14.49 -12.08 -22.54
N LYS A 296 13.52 -12.59 -23.33
CA LYS A 296 12.26 -11.89 -23.62
C LYS A 296 11.46 -11.62 -22.35
N GLY A 297 11.33 -12.62 -21.47
CA GLY A 297 10.64 -12.48 -20.19
C GLY A 297 11.28 -11.41 -19.31
N ILE A 298 12.62 -11.43 -19.22
CA ILE A 298 13.40 -10.44 -18.48
C ILE A 298 13.15 -9.02 -19.04
N ALA A 299 13.35 -8.81 -20.34
CA ALA A 299 13.19 -7.50 -20.97
C ALA A 299 11.76 -6.93 -20.80
N VAL A 300 10.73 -7.76 -21.00
CA VAL A 300 9.33 -7.33 -20.83
C VAL A 300 9.03 -6.96 -19.39
N PHE A 301 9.44 -7.76 -18.40
CA PHE A 301 9.14 -7.46 -16.99
C PHE A 301 9.95 -6.27 -16.45
N LEU A 302 11.18 -6.06 -16.92
CA LEU A 302 11.92 -4.83 -16.65
C LEU A 302 11.22 -3.61 -17.25
N GLY A 303 10.76 -3.71 -18.50
CA GLY A 303 10.00 -2.64 -19.15
C GLY A 303 8.68 -2.32 -18.43
N LEU A 304 7.94 -3.34 -17.99
CA LEU A 304 6.72 -3.16 -17.19
C LEU A 304 7.02 -2.57 -15.81
N GLY A 305 8.10 -3.00 -15.16
CA GLY A 305 8.55 -2.42 -13.90
C GLY A 305 8.90 -0.94 -14.04
N ALA A 306 9.62 -0.59 -15.12
CA ALA A 306 9.92 0.80 -15.45
C ALA A 306 8.64 1.61 -15.74
N MET A 307 7.69 1.06 -16.50
CA MET A 307 6.40 1.70 -16.77
C MET A 307 5.60 2.00 -15.49
N ILE A 308 5.70 1.14 -14.47
CA ILE A 308 5.06 1.35 -13.16
C ILE A 308 5.77 2.44 -12.36
N LEU A 309 7.10 2.46 -12.36
CA LEU A 309 7.89 3.32 -11.48
C LEU A 309 8.20 4.71 -12.08
N LEU A 310 8.36 4.82 -13.40
CA LEU A 310 8.74 6.07 -14.07
C LEU A 310 7.75 7.22 -13.81
N PRO A 311 6.41 7.04 -13.86
CA PRO A 311 5.48 8.13 -13.56
C PRO A 311 5.68 8.70 -12.15
N TYR A 312 5.93 7.83 -11.17
CA TYR A 312 6.24 8.24 -9.80
C TYR A 312 7.50 9.10 -9.72
N LEU A 313 8.58 8.68 -10.39
CA LEU A 313 9.84 9.42 -10.41
C LEU A 313 9.73 10.77 -11.15
N ILE A 314 9.00 10.81 -12.27
CA ILE A 314 8.74 12.06 -13.00
C ILE A 314 7.95 13.03 -12.11
N ARG A 315 6.89 12.53 -11.44
CA ARG A 315 6.09 13.34 -10.51
C ARG A 315 6.93 13.90 -9.36
N ASN A 316 7.86 13.11 -8.80
CA ASN A 316 8.80 13.61 -7.79
C ASN A 316 9.61 14.81 -8.28
N VAL A 317 10.18 14.72 -9.48
CA VAL A 317 10.97 15.82 -10.06
C VAL A 317 10.11 17.05 -10.28
N PHE A 318 8.86 16.88 -10.71
CA PHE A 318 7.96 18.02 -10.93
C PHE A 318 7.59 18.70 -9.61
N ILE A 319 7.11 17.95 -8.62
CA ILE A 319 6.63 18.56 -7.36
C ILE A 319 7.76 19.07 -6.46
N SER A 320 8.99 18.53 -6.56
CA SER A 320 10.08 18.83 -5.62
C SER A 320 11.41 19.27 -6.27
N GLY A 321 11.61 18.97 -7.55
CA GLY A 321 12.91 19.09 -8.22
C GLY A 321 13.89 17.95 -7.92
N TRP A 322 13.55 17.02 -7.02
CA TRP A 322 14.38 15.86 -6.65
C TRP A 322 13.84 14.56 -7.25
N LEU A 323 14.72 13.62 -7.61
CA LEU A 323 14.31 12.32 -8.17
C LEU A 323 13.55 11.47 -7.13
N VAL A 324 13.99 11.50 -5.88
CA VAL A 324 13.39 10.78 -4.75
C VAL A 324 13.40 11.67 -3.52
N TYR A 325 12.47 12.61 -3.42
CA TYR A 325 12.36 13.50 -2.26
C TYR A 325 12.07 12.71 -0.96
N PRO A 326 12.67 13.08 0.20
CA PRO A 326 13.64 14.15 0.44
C PRO A 326 15.13 13.73 0.30
N PHE A 327 15.44 12.62 -0.38
CA PHE A 327 16.83 12.19 -0.59
C PHE A 327 17.52 13.03 -1.67
N THR A 328 18.55 13.78 -1.26
CA THR A 328 19.29 14.68 -2.15
C THR A 328 20.57 14.08 -2.74
N TRP A 329 20.76 12.75 -2.66
CA TRP A 329 22.02 12.10 -3.09
C TRP A 329 22.19 12.06 -4.61
N VAL A 330 21.09 12.16 -5.35
CA VAL A 330 21.07 12.11 -6.81
C VAL A 330 20.53 13.44 -7.34
N ASP A 331 21.44 14.33 -7.71
CA ASP A 331 21.11 15.64 -8.26
C ASP A 331 21.34 15.67 -9.79
N PHE A 332 20.30 15.33 -10.56
CA PHE A 332 20.37 15.29 -12.03
C PHE A 332 19.64 16.44 -12.74
N PHE A 333 18.78 17.18 -12.04
CA PHE A 333 17.81 18.08 -12.69
C PHE A 333 17.98 19.52 -12.23
N PRO A 334 18.68 20.40 -12.95
CA PRO A 334 18.84 21.80 -12.58
C PRO A 334 17.58 22.61 -12.94
N VAL A 335 16.50 22.44 -12.16
CA VAL A 335 15.21 23.12 -12.36
C VAL A 335 15.04 24.30 -11.40
N ASP A 336 14.36 25.35 -11.84
CA ASP A 336 14.15 26.61 -11.12
C ASP A 336 13.18 26.49 -9.93
N TRP A 337 12.41 25.40 -9.84
CA TRP A 337 11.46 25.14 -8.76
C TRP A 337 11.97 24.12 -7.72
N LYS A 338 13.26 23.75 -7.79
CA LYS A 338 13.82 22.74 -6.90
C LYS A 338 13.81 23.22 -5.45
N ILE A 339 13.35 22.37 -4.55
CA ILE A 339 13.44 22.60 -3.11
C ILE A 339 14.93 22.66 -2.73
N PRO A 340 15.41 23.73 -2.06
CA PRO A 340 16.80 23.85 -1.64
C PRO A 340 17.31 22.62 -0.89
N LYS A 341 18.54 22.19 -1.20
CA LYS A 341 19.17 21.00 -0.59
C LYS A 341 19.13 21.04 0.94
N VAL A 342 19.36 22.21 1.53
CA VAL A 342 19.35 22.38 2.99
C VAL A 342 17.98 22.06 3.59
N LEU A 343 16.89 22.46 2.95
CA LEU A 343 15.54 22.18 3.41
C LEU A 343 15.16 20.71 3.22
N ALA A 344 15.52 20.13 2.07
CA ALA A 344 15.31 18.70 1.82
C ALA A 344 16.09 17.82 2.80
N ASP A 345 17.36 18.15 3.08
CA ASP A 345 18.17 17.44 4.08
C ASP A 345 17.62 17.59 5.49
N TYR A 346 17.07 18.77 5.83
CA TYR A 346 16.41 18.99 7.12
C TYR A 346 15.17 18.11 7.26
N ASP A 347 14.30 18.09 6.24
CA ASP A 347 13.08 17.27 6.20
C ASP A 347 13.41 15.76 6.29
N ALA A 348 14.43 15.29 5.56
CA ALA A 348 14.89 13.92 5.66
C ALA A 348 15.35 13.54 7.08
N LYS A 349 16.03 14.45 7.78
CA LYS A 349 16.44 14.24 9.17
C LYS A 349 15.25 14.31 10.12
N GLU A 350 14.32 15.23 9.90
CA GLU A 350 13.10 15.38 10.68
C GLU A 350 12.29 14.08 10.69
N ILE A 351 12.00 13.51 9.53
CA ILE A 351 11.28 12.22 9.42
C ILE A 351 11.95 11.11 10.25
N GLN A 352 13.27 11.02 10.23
CA GLN A 352 14.00 9.99 10.98
C GLN A 352 13.97 10.25 12.48
N VAL A 353 14.17 11.50 12.91
CA VAL A 353 14.24 11.88 14.32
C VAL A 353 12.88 11.71 14.98
N TRP A 354 11.82 12.18 14.33
CA TRP A 354 10.43 11.91 14.72
C TRP A 354 10.19 10.41 14.88
N GLY A 355 10.69 9.59 13.96
CA GLY A 355 10.52 8.14 14.07
C GLY A 355 11.28 7.49 15.21
N ARG A 356 12.38 8.09 15.66
CA ARG A 356 13.13 7.68 16.87
C ARG A 356 12.44 8.15 18.16
N GLY A 357 11.31 8.85 18.08
CA GLY A 357 10.64 9.46 19.24
C GLY A 357 11.41 10.64 19.83
N VAL A 358 12.31 11.23 19.04
CA VAL A 358 13.07 12.42 19.39
C VAL A 358 12.48 13.55 18.53
N TYR A 359 11.92 14.60 19.12
CA TYR A 359 11.20 15.65 18.37
C TYR A 359 12.07 16.89 18.13
N ASP A 360 13.38 16.69 17.97
CA ASP A 360 14.36 17.75 17.77
C ASP A 360 15.43 17.32 16.76
N VAL A 361 15.42 17.94 15.57
CA VAL A 361 16.32 17.61 14.46
C VAL A 361 17.80 17.82 14.81
N ALA A 362 18.13 18.71 15.76
CA ALA A 362 19.50 18.91 16.21
C ALA A 362 20.11 17.63 16.81
N ARG A 363 19.25 16.74 17.33
CA ARG A 363 19.62 15.46 17.94
C ARG A 363 19.71 14.31 16.94
N TYR A 364 19.63 14.58 15.63
CA TYR A 364 19.79 13.57 14.57
C TYR A 364 21.08 12.76 14.68
N GLY A 365 22.18 13.40 15.10
CA GLY A 365 23.51 12.79 15.19
C GLY A 365 23.71 11.88 16.41
N GLU A 366 22.71 11.73 17.28
CA GLU A 366 22.85 10.88 18.46
C GLU A 366 23.07 9.41 18.10
N PRO A 367 23.97 8.70 18.80
CA PRO A 367 24.23 7.30 18.54
C PRO A 367 22.99 6.45 18.86
N ILE A 368 22.89 5.28 18.23
CA ILE A 368 21.74 4.36 18.37
C ILE A 368 21.41 4.07 19.85
N GLY A 369 22.44 3.86 20.68
CA GLY A 369 22.25 3.58 22.12
C GLY A 369 21.57 4.71 22.91
N ALA A 370 21.66 5.97 22.44
CA ALA A 370 21.09 7.12 23.14
C ALA A 370 19.57 7.19 23.04
N TRP A 371 19.01 6.92 21.86
CA TRP A 371 17.56 7.00 21.62
C TRP A 371 16.86 5.65 21.70
N MET A 372 17.51 4.54 21.31
CA MET A 372 16.85 3.24 21.12
C MET A 372 16.23 2.68 22.40
N LYS A 373 16.86 2.88 23.56
CA LYS A 373 16.30 2.43 24.84
C LYS A 373 15.00 3.19 25.16
N GLY A 374 15.01 4.51 25.05
CA GLY A 374 13.83 5.34 25.30
C GLY A 374 12.70 5.03 24.31
N TRP A 375 13.03 4.96 23.03
CA TRP A 375 12.10 4.57 21.97
C TRP A 375 11.49 3.19 22.20
N PHE A 376 12.30 2.18 22.51
CA PHE A 376 11.78 0.83 22.74
C PHE A 376 10.86 0.78 23.97
N LEU A 377 11.20 1.51 25.04
CA LEU A 377 10.38 1.59 26.25
C LEU A 377 9.07 2.35 26.03
N SER A 378 8.98 3.26 25.07
CA SER A 378 7.73 3.98 24.74
C SER A 378 6.73 3.14 23.92
N GLN A 379 7.15 2.02 23.33
CA GLN A 379 6.27 1.17 22.53
C GLN A 379 5.26 0.39 23.38
N ALA A 380 4.13 0.01 22.78
CA ALA A 380 3.14 -0.87 23.41
C ALA A 380 3.73 -2.26 23.71
N ALA A 381 3.18 -2.96 24.71
CA ALA A 381 3.70 -4.26 25.16
C ALA A 381 3.74 -5.32 24.05
N LEU A 382 2.72 -5.37 23.20
CA LEU A 382 2.68 -6.29 22.06
C LEU A 382 3.75 -5.94 21.02
N ASP A 383 3.93 -4.66 20.70
CA ASP A 383 4.95 -4.24 19.74
C ASP A 383 6.36 -4.51 20.26
N LYS A 384 6.63 -4.28 21.55
CA LYS A 384 7.88 -4.69 22.21
C LYS A 384 8.16 -6.18 22.03
N LEU A 385 7.15 -7.02 22.24
CA LEU A 385 7.27 -8.46 22.04
C LEU A 385 7.65 -8.77 20.59
N PHE A 386 6.89 -8.25 19.62
CA PHE A 386 7.14 -8.48 18.18
C PHE A 386 8.50 -7.96 17.71
N ILE A 387 8.96 -6.80 18.22
CA ILE A 387 10.28 -6.25 17.92
C ILE A 387 11.39 -7.19 18.44
N LEU A 388 11.29 -7.67 19.68
CA LEU A 388 12.30 -8.56 20.27
C LEU A 388 12.39 -9.90 19.53
N ILE A 389 11.25 -10.55 19.28
CA ILE A 389 11.23 -11.81 18.54
C ILE A 389 11.59 -11.61 17.06
N GLY A 390 11.27 -10.45 16.49
CA GLY A 390 11.66 -10.05 15.14
C GLY A 390 13.17 -9.87 15.03
N ALA A 391 13.81 -9.23 16.00
CA ALA A 391 15.27 -9.12 16.06
C ALA A 391 15.95 -10.50 16.09
N ALA A 392 15.40 -11.46 16.85
CA ALA A 392 15.88 -12.84 16.83
C ALA A 392 15.62 -13.55 15.48
N ALA A 393 14.51 -13.23 14.81
CA ALA A 393 14.14 -13.81 13.52
C ALA A 393 15.09 -13.40 12.39
N VAL A 394 15.78 -12.26 12.47
CA VAL A 394 16.72 -11.76 11.45
C VAL A 394 17.83 -12.78 11.17
N PRO A 395 18.76 -13.10 12.12
CA PRO A 395 19.84 -14.06 11.84
C PRO A 395 19.30 -15.47 11.56
N VAL A 396 18.22 -15.86 12.24
CA VAL A 396 17.61 -17.18 12.07
C VAL A 396 17.07 -17.40 10.66
N SER A 397 16.42 -16.40 10.06
CA SER A 397 15.89 -16.48 8.69
C SER A 397 17.00 -16.68 7.66
N VAL A 398 18.13 -15.98 7.82
CA VAL A 398 19.30 -16.08 6.93
C VAL A 398 19.96 -17.46 7.07
N ILE A 399 20.21 -17.91 8.29
CA ILE A 399 20.79 -19.24 8.55
C ILE A 399 19.89 -20.34 7.97
N ALA A 400 18.58 -20.25 8.19
CA ALA A 400 17.61 -21.22 7.69
C ALA A 400 17.54 -21.23 6.15
N TRP A 401 17.65 -20.05 5.51
CA TRP A 401 17.70 -19.92 4.07
C TRP A 401 18.93 -20.62 3.47
N PHE A 402 20.12 -20.37 4.01
CA PHE A 402 21.35 -21.03 3.58
C PHE A 402 21.31 -22.55 3.84
N ALA A 403 20.84 -22.97 5.02
CA ALA A 403 20.69 -24.39 5.34
C ALA A 403 19.74 -25.10 4.35
N ALA A 404 18.62 -24.47 3.99
CA ALA A 404 17.70 -24.99 2.99
C ALA A 404 18.32 -25.05 1.59
N ALA A 405 19.14 -24.08 1.21
CA ALA A 405 19.86 -24.07 -0.06
C ALA A 405 20.90 -25.20 -0.14
N ILE A 406 21.71 -25.40 0.92
CA ILE A 406 22.72 -26.48 1.01
C ILE A 406 22.03 -27.84 0.95
N LYS A 407 20.92 -28.01 1.68
CA LYS A 407 20.13 -29.25 1.68
C LYS A 407 19.24 -29.43 0.44
N LYS A 408 19.31 -28.52 -0.54
CA LYS A 408 18.51 -28.54 -1.79
C LYS A 408 17.00 -28.63 -1.55
N MET A 409 16.51 -27.99 -0.49
CA MET A 409 15.10 -27.96 -0.12
C MET A 409 14.41 -26.75 -0.74
N ASP A 410 14.04 -26.82 -2.02
CA ASP A 410 13.53 -25.67 -2.78
C ASP A 410 12.35 -24.96 -2.10
N ARG A 411 11.35 -25.70 -1.63
CA ARG A 411 10.18 -25.12 -0.95
C ARG A 411 10.56 -24.37 0.32
N GLN A 412 11.45 -24.95 1.14
CA GLN A 412 11.92 -24.31 2.37
C GLN A 412 12.77 -23.08 2.07
N ARG A 413 13.64 -23.16 1.05
CA ARG A 413 14.45 -22.02 0.59
C ARG A 413 13.55 -20.87 0.16
N ASP A 414 12.49 -21.16 -0.58
CA ASP A 414 11.59 -20.12 -1.08
C ASP A 414 10.72 -19.53 0.05
N TRP A 415 10.29 -20.30 1.04
CA TRP A 415 9.69 -19.78 2.28
C TRP A 415 10.65 -18.87 3.05
N MET A 416 11.89 -19.30 3.22
CA MET A 416 12.90 -18.50 3.92
C MET A 416 13.34 -17.28 3.11
N LEU A 417 13.20 -17.26 1.79
CA LEU A 417 13.41 -16.06 0.98
C LEU A 417 12.37 -14.97 1.35
N ALA A 418 11.10 -15.35 1.56
CA ALA A 418 10.10 -14.44 2.07
C ALA A 418 10.44 -13.95 3.48
N ALA A 419 10.87 -14.86 4.36
CA ALA A 419 11.31 -14.51 5.71
C ALA A 419 12.47 -13.51 5.70
N VAL A 420 13.53 -13.78 4.94
CA VAL A 420 14.70 -12.89 4.79
C VAL A 420 14.28 -11.53 4.24
N THR A 421 13.41 -11.50 3.22
CA THR A 421 12.94 -10.23 2.63
C THR A 421 12.18 -9.38 3.65
N VAL A 422 11.27 -9.98 4.42
CA VAL A 422 10.53 -9.30 5.49
C VAL A 422 11.47 -8.84 6.60
N ASN A 423 12.43 -9.67 7.00
CA ASN A 423 13.38 -9.34 8.08
C ASN A 423 14.37 -8.24 7.67
N LEU A 424 14.82 -8.19 6.42
CA LEU A 424 15.62 -7.08 5.91
C LEU A 424 14.80 -5.79 5.85
N SER A 425 13.52 -5.87 5.48
CA SER A 425 12.60 -4.73 5.52
C SER A 425 12.35 -4.24 6.95
N PHE A 426 12.25 -5.15 7.93
CA PHE A 426 12.18 -4.84 9.36
C PHE A 426 13.43 -4.10 9.85
N VAL A 427 14.63 -4.58 9.49
CA VAL A 427 15.90 -3.92 9.83
C VAL A 427 15.98 -2.54 9.20
N PHE A 428 15.61 -2.41 7.93
CA PHE A 428 15.58 -1.12 7.24
C PHE A 428 14.62 -0.14 7.90
N TRP A 429 13.41 -0.58 8.26
CA TRP A 429 12.46 0.24 9.02
C TRP A 429 13.04 0.68 10.38
N LEU A 430 13.67 -0.24 11.13
CA LEU A 430 14.22 0.02 12.45
C LEU A 430 15.30 1.13 12.44
N PHE A 431 16.12 1.17 11.38
CA PHE A 431 17.23 2.12 11.24
C PHE A 431 16.92 3.35 10.38
N SER A 432 15.73 3.43 9.77
CA SER A 432 15.29 4.61 9.02
C SER A 432 14.37 5.49 9.87
N ALA A 433 13.08 5.16 9.91
CA ALA A 433 12.06 5.88 10.68
C ALA A 433 11.18 4.86 11.42
N PRO A 434 11.56 4.45 12.65
CA PRO A 434 10.94 3.33 13.35
C PRO A 434 9.60 3.69 14.04
N LEU A 435 8.70 4.37 13.33
CA LEU A 435 7.29 4.49 13.74
C LEU A 435 6.56 3.19 13.41
N ILE A 436 5.89 2.56 14.39
CA ILE A 436 5.16 1.30 14.20
C ILE A 436 4.22 1.39 13.00
N ARG A 437 3.49 2.49 12.86
CA ARG A 437 2.61 2.76 11.72
C ARG A 437 3.30 2.61 10.35
N TYR A 438 4.58 2.94 10.23
CA TYR A 438 5.31 2.89 8.95
C TYR A 438 5.85 1.49 8.58
N GLY A 439 5.91 0.56 9.54
CA GLY A 439 6.56 -0.74 9.35
C GLY A 439 5.89 -1.91 10.07
N CYS A 440 4.68 -1.74 10.61
CA CYS A 440 3.98 -2.75 11.40
C CYS A 440 3.86 -4.10 10.68
N VAL A 441 3.69 -4.09 9.35
CA VAL A 441 3.70 -5.32 8.54
C VAL A 441 4.99 -6.12 8.67
N TYR A 442 6.14 -5.45 8.72
CA TYR A 442 7.43 -6.09 8.88
C TYR A 442 7.63 -6.56 10.33
N VAL A 443 7.24 -5.75 11.31
CA VAL A 443 7.27 -6.09 12.74
C VAL A 443 6.44 -7.34 13.02
N TRP A 444 5.22 -7.40 12.50
CA TRP A 444 4.29 -8.51 12.76
C TRP A 444 4.50 -9.72 11.87
N LEU A 445 5.18 -9.62 10.72
CA LEU A 445 5.50 -10.78 9.88
C LEU A 445 6.90 -11.36 10.13
N ALA A 446 7.87 -10.58 10.63
CA ALA A 446 9.25 -11.01 10.78
C ALA A 446 9.38 -12.33 11.54
N ALA A 447 8.80 -12.41 12.73
CA ALA A 447 8.83 -13.63 13.54
C ALA A 447 7.85 -14.71 13.05
N PRO A 448 6.56 -14.42 12.78
CA PRO A 448 5.63 -15.46 12.34
C PRO A 448 6.02 -16.18 11.06
N ILE A 449 6.62 -15.50 10.09
CA ILE A 449 7.06 -16.15 8.84
C ILE A 449 8.33 -16.97 9.07
N THR A 450 9.31 -16.44 9.82
CA THR A 450 10.56 -17.17 10.12
C THR A 450 10.28 -18.41 10.97
N PHE A 451 9.68 -18.26 12.14
CA PHE A 451 9.45 -19.38 13.06
C PHE A 451 8.29 -20.28 12.60
N GLY A 452 7.30 -19.75 11.87
CA GLY A 452 6.29 -20.55 11.19
C GLY A 452 6.91 -21.46 10.12
N GLY A 453 7.79 -20.92 9.26
CA GLY A 453 8.47 -21.71 8.25
C GLY A 453 9.46 -22.73 8.84
N LEU A 454 10.12 -22.41 9.95
CA LEU A 454 10.97 -23.35 10.69
C LEU A 454 10.17 -24.46 11.37
N SER A 455 9.07 -24.13 12.04
CA SER A 455 8.22 -25.12 12.70
C SER A 455 7.63 -26.12 11.69
N MET A 456 7.24 -25.65 10.51
CA MET A 456 6.78 -26.52 9.42
C MET A 456 7.88 -27.45 8.88
N TRP A 457 9.15 -27.03 8.98
CA TRP A 457 10.29 -27.84 8.58
C TRP A 457 10.72 -28.86 9.63
N LEU A 458 10.81 -28.43 10.89
CA LEU A 458 11.44 -29.19 11.97
C LEU A 458 10.44 -30.04 12.76
N ILE A 459 9.19 -29.60 12.88
CA ILE A 459 8.18 -30.25 13.72
C ILE A 459 7.24 -31.07 12.84
N ARG A 460 7.50 -32.38 12.78
CA ARG A 460 6.62 -33.34 12.12
C ARG A 460 5.24 -33.34 12.79
N LYS A 461 4.17 -33.57 12.03
CA LYS A 461 2.79 -33.58 12.56
C LYS A 461 2.44 -34.83 13.39
N GLU A 462 3.39 -35.75 13.56
CA GLU A 462 3.25 -37.00 14.29
C GLU A 462 3.86 -36.90 15.70
N ASN A 463 3.52 -37.85 16.57
CA ASN A 463 4.07 -37.98 17.93
C ASN A 463 3.97 -36.66 18.74
N ALA A 464 5.08 -36.21 19.34
CA ALA A 464 5.14 -34.98 20.13
C ALA A 464 4.69 -33.73 19.35
N GLY A 465 4.92 -33.69 18.03
CA GLY A 465 4.51 -32.55 17.21
C GLY A 465 3.00 -32.40 17.05
N LYS A 466 2.22 -33.47 17.23
CA LYS A 466 0.75 -33.40 17.30
C LYS A 466 0.28 -32.52 18.46
N TYR A 467 0.92 -32.64 19.62
CA TYR A 467 0.59 -31.83 20.80
C TYR A 467 1.02 -30.37 20.60
N PHE A 468 2.19 -30.13 20.00
CA PHE A 468 2.64 -28.78 19.62
C PHE A 468 1.62 -28.09 18.71
N TRP A 469 1.22 -28.71 17.60
CA TRP A 469 0.27 -28.11 16.66
C TRP A 469 -1.11 -27.91 17.29
N ARG A 470 -1.56 -28.82 18.17
CA ARG A 470 -2.80 -28.63 18.96
C ARG A 470 -2.72 -27.41 19.88
N ALA A 471 -1.59 -27.21 20.57
CA ALA A 471 -1.38 -26.04 21.41
C ALA A 471 -1.38 -24.75 20.58
N VAL A 472 -0.70 -24.74 19.43
CA VAL A 472 -0.70 -23.62 18.48
C VAL A 472 -2.13 -23.31 18.02
N TYR A 473 -2.90 -24.31 17.58
CA TYR A 473 -4.29 -24.09 17.17
C TYR A 473 -5.17 -23.59 18.32
N GLY A 474 -4.97 -24.11 19.54
CA GLY A 474 -5.69 -23.65 20.74
C GLY A 474 -5.39 -22.19 21.07
N LEU A 475 -4.12 -21.77 21.02
CA LEU A 475 -3.71 -20.38 21.23
C LEU A 475 -4.25 -19.44 20.15
N LEU A 476 -4.17 -19.84 18.88
CA LEU A 476 -4.71 -19.06 17.77
C LEU A 476 -6.23 -18.92 17.86
N ALA A 477 -6.94 -19.99 18.24
CA ALA A 477 -8.37 -19.94 18.45
C ALA A 477 -8.74 -19.02 19.63
N ALA A 478 -8.03 -19.12 20.75
CA ALA A 478 -8.25 -18.25 21.91
C ALA A 478 -7.99 -16.77 21.60
N ALA A 479 -6.85 -16.47 20.97
CA ALA A 479 -6.50 -15.11 20.54
C ALA A 479 -7.50 -14.56 19.50
N GLY A 480 -7.90 -15.40 18.53
CA GLY A 480 -8.89 -15.05 17.53
C GLY A 480 -10.27 -14.78 18.13
N CYS A 481 -10.74 -15.62 19.06
CA CYS A 481 -12.00 -15.39 19.78
C CYS A 481 -11.96 -14.10 20.59
N TYR A 482 -10.88 -13.87 21.34
CA TYR A 482 -10.71 -12.63 22.10
C TYR A 482 -10.76 -11.39 21.18
N LYS A 483 -10.01 -11.41 20.07
CA LYS A 483 -9.97 -10.29 19.13
C LYS A 483 -11.29 -10.07 18.40
N LEU A 484 -11.98 -11.13 17.98
CA LEU A 484 -13.30 -11.02 17.37
C LEU A 484 -14.34 -10.44 18.35
N LEU A 485 -14.28 -10.83 19.63
CA LEU A 485 -15.16 -10.26 20.66
C LEU A 485 -14.83 -8.80 20.95
N ALA A 486 -13.55 -8.44 21.04
CA ALA A 486 -13.11 -7.06 21.24
C ALA A 486 -13.55 -6.18 20.07
N PHE A 487 -13.28 -6.61 18.85
CA PHE A 487 -13.71 -5.94 17.62
C PHE A 487 -15.24 -5.81 17.55
N GLY A 488 -15.98 -6.89 17.84
CA GLY A 488 -17.44 -6.85 17.87
C GLY A 488 -18.01 -5.83 18.87
N LYS A 489 -17.38 -5.70 20.05
CA LYS A 489 -17.74 -4.66 21.02
C LYS A 489 -17.46 -3.27 20.49
N GLU A 490 -16.27 -3.04 19.94
CA GLU A 490 -15.86 -1.76 19.36
C GLU A 490 -16.81 -1.30 18.25
N ILE A 491 -17.15 -2.19 17.32
CA ILE A 491 -18.13 -1.89 16.25
C ILE A 491 -19.52 -1.61 16.82
N ALA A 492 -19.94 -2.33 17.86
CA ALA A 492 -21.24 -2.09 18.50
C ALA A 492 -21.28 -0.74 19.23
N PHE A 493 -20.19 -0.35 19.91
CA PHE A 493 -20.08 0.94 20.61
C PHE A 493 -19.93 2.11 19.65
N GLY A 494 -19.14 1.95 18.58
CA GLY A 494 -18.95 2.94 17.53
C GLY A 494 -20.05 2.92 16.46
N PHE A 495 -21.18 2.25 16.70
CA PHE A 495 -22.23 2.14 15.70
C PHE A 495 -22.89 3.50 15.44
N SER A 496 -22.75 4.02 14.22
CA SER A 496 -23.43 5.24 13.78
C SER A 496 -24.22 5.01 12.48
N LYS A 497 -25.38 5.65 12.41
CA LYS A 497 -26.24 5.69 11.22
C LYS A 497 -25.98 6.91 10.34
N GLU A 498 -25.21 7.88 10.83
CA GLU A 498 -24.97 9.18 10.20
C GLU A 498 -24.42 9.03 8.77
N TYR A 499 -23.46 8.13 8.58
CA TYR A 499 -22.78 7.92 7.32
C TYR A 499 -23.37 6.76 6.50
N PHE A 500 -24.69 6.52 6.57
CA PHE A 500 -25.33 5.47 5.76
C PHE A 500 -25.46 5.88 4.29
N ILE A 501 -25.72 7.15 4.01
CA ILE A 501 -25.85 7.66 2.64
C ILE A 501 -24.47 8.06 2.10
N TYR A 502 -23.90 9.13 2.63
CA TYR A 502 -22.60 9.66 2.24
C TYR A 502 -21.45 9.11 3.12
N GLN A 503 -20.22 9.15 2.62
CA GLN A 503 -19.01 8.87 3.43
C GLN A 503 -18.76 10.09 4.31
N LYS A 504 -18.23 9.92 5.53
CA LYS A 504 -17.70 11.00 6.35
C LYS A 504 -16.76 11.87 5.50
N GLU A 505 -16.96 13.18 5.51
CA GLU A 505 -16.12 14.11 4.76
C GLU A 505 -14.74 14.26 5.41
N TYR A 506 -13.81 14.88 4.68
CA TYR A 506 -12.54 15.29 5.26
C TYR A 506 -12.78 16.23 6.46
N GLU A 507 -11.92 16.12 7.48
CA GLU A 507 -11.91 17.11 8.55
C GLU A 507 -11.38 18.45 8.02
N ASN A 508 -12.10 19.52 8.33
CA ASN A 508 -11.78 20.90 7.96
C ASN A 508 -11.59 21.72 9.23
N PHE A 509 -10.64 22.65 9.20
CA PHE A 509 -10.20 23.44 10.35
C PHE A 509 -10.37 24.93 10.06
N GLU A 510 -10.43 25.74 11.11
CA GLU A 510 -10.46 27.20 10.95
C GLU A 510 -9.13 27.68 10.35
N THR A 511 -9.23 28.54 9.34
CA THR A 511 -8.06 29.05 8.60
C THR A 511 -8.11 30.55 8.47
N GLU A 512 -6.93 31.17 8.50
CA GLU A 512 -6.70 32.55 8.09
C GLU A 512 -6.18 32.58 6.64
N ASP A 513 -6.46 33.68 5.94
CA ASP A 513 -5.97 33.90 4.59
C ASP A 513 -4.78 34.87 4.53
N TYR A 514 -4.02 34.77 3.45
CA TYR A 514 -2.97 35.71 3.09
C TYR A 514 -2.81 35.75 1.57
N GLU A 515 -2.36 36.88 1.04
CA GLU A 515 -2.12 37.03 -0.39
C GLU A 515 -0.65 36.87 -0.74
N VAL A 516 -0.40 36.14 -1.83
CA VAL A 516 0.90 36.09 -2.52
C VAL A 516 0.66 36.43 -3.98
N GLU A 517 1.21 37.55 -4.43
CA GLU A 517 1.16 37.99 -5.84
C GLU A 517 -0.28 38.04 -6.41
N GLY A 518 -1.25 38.42 -5.58
CA GLY A 518 -2.67 38.56 -5.95
C GLY A 518 -3.49 37.27 -5.88
N ILE A 519 -2.91 36.16 -5.39
CA ILE A 519 -3.62 34.90 -5.15
C ILE A 519 -3.76 34.69 -3.63
N THR A 520 -4.98 34.34 -3.20
CA THR A 520 -5.29 34.02 -1.81
C THR A 520 -4.83 32.60 -1.46
N PHE A 521 -4.10 32.46 -0.37
CA PHE A 521 -3.67 31.20 0.25
C PHE A 521 -4.20 31.13 1.67
N TYR A 522 -4.30 29.91 2.19
CA TYR A 522 -4.84 29.64 3.52
C TYR A 522 -3.81 28.97 4.43
N TYR A 523 -3.91 29.21 5.73
CA TYR A 523 -3.19 28.48 6.77
C TYR A 523 -4.06 28.34 8.02
N PRO A 524 -3.88 27.30 8.84
CA PRO A 524 -4.72 27.09 10.01
C PRO A 524 -4.55 28.20 11.06
N ALA A 525 -5.66 28.63 11.67
CA ALA A 525 -5.64 29.59 12.78
C ALA A 525 -4.98 28.97 14.04
N GLU A 526 -5.13 27.66 14.23
CA GLU A 526 -4.49 26.89 15.30
C GLU A 526 -3.89 25.58 14.78
N GLY A 527 -2.71 25.21 15.26
CA GLY A 527 -2.03 23.97 14.89
C GLY A 527 -1.43 24.04 13.49
N ASP A 528 -1.45 22.91 12.76
CA ASP A 528 -0.79 22.75 11.46
C ASP A 528 -1.65 22.05 10.39
N ARG A 529 -2.93 21.80 10.67
CA ARG A 529 -3.87 21.09 9.79
C ARG A 529 -4.90 22.05 9.20
N ALA A 530 -4.98 22.14 7.88
CA ALA A 530 -5.96 22.96 7.17
C ALA A 530 -7.17 22.16 6.65
N GLY A 531 -7.04 20.85 6.47
CA GLY A 531 -8.11 20.01 5.94
C GLY A 531 -8.17 20.00 4.41
N TYR A 532 -9.37 19.81 3.86
CA TYR A 532 -9.61 19.75 2.42
C TYR A 532 -10.11 21.08 1.84
N ASP A 533 -11.01 21.79 2.52
CA ASP A 533 -11.82 22.87 1.95
C ASP A 533 -11.05 24.19 1.73
N ALA A 534 -10.20 24.58 2.67
CA ALA A 534 -9.33 25.74 2.51
C ALA A 534 -8.23 25.39 1.50
N PHE A 535 -8.19 26.07 0.35
CA PHE A 535 -7.28 25.73 -0.74
C PHE A 535 -6.96 26.94 -1.61
N PRO A 536 -5.70 27.13 -2.02
CA PRO A 536 -4.52 26.34 -1.62
C PRO A 536 -4.11 26.60 -0.17
N SER A 537 -3.72 25.56 0.56
CA SER A 537 -3.29 25.73 1.96
C SER A 537 -1.92 25.14 2.29
N SER A 538 -1.30 25.70 3.31
CA SER A 538 -0.07 25.22 3.94
C SER A 538 -0.18 25.29 5.48
N PRO A 539 0.66 24.57 6.24
CA PRO A 539 0.65 24.60 7.71
C PRO A 539 0.91 25.97 8.38
N GLY A 540 1.29 26.95 7.57
CA GLY A 540 1.60 28.32 7.98
C GLY A 540 1.80 29.16 6.72
N ARG A 541 2.11 30.45 6.89
CA ARG A 541 2.40 31.34 5.76
C ARG A 541 3.62 30.86 4.97
N ALA A 542 3.39 30.43 3.73
CA ALA A 542 4.45 29.90 2.89
C ALA A 542 5.35 31.01 2.36
N LYS A 543 6.67 30.76 2.35
CA LYS A 543 7.67 31.66 1.78
C LYS A 543 7.96 31.24 0.35
N ILE A 544 7.05 31.58 -0.56
CA ILE A 544 7.09 31.19 -1.97
C ILE A 544 7.10 32.40 -2.91
N GLU A 545 7.50 32.15 -4.14
CA GLU A 545 7.31 33.00 -5.31
C GLU A 545 6.53 32.19 -6.35
N LEU A 546 5.57 32.80 -7.05
CA LEU A 546 4.90 32.11 -8.16
C LEU A 546 5.85 32.00 -9.35
N ARG A 547 5.77 30.89 -10.10
CA ARG A 547 6.56 30.73 -11.33
C ARG A 547 6.02 31.56 -12.49
N GLY A 548 4.79 32.04 -12.37
CA GLY A 548 4.12 32.95 -13.29
C GLY A 548 2.85 33.51 -12.65
N THR A 549 1.75 33.61 -13.39
CA THR A 549 0.54 34.35 -12.95
C THR A 549 -0.59 33.48 -12.44
N VAL A 550 -0.50 32.15 -12.62
CA VAL A 550 -1.53 31.19 -12.20
C VAL A 550 -0.92 30.01 -11.44
N LEU A 551 -1.74 29.32 -10.63
CA LEU A 551 -1.30 28.23 -9.75
C LEU A 551 -0.71 27.04 -10.52
N GLU A 552 -1.22 26.75 -11.72
CA GLU A 552 -0.77 25.68 -12.61
C GLU A 552 0.71 25.78 -12.95
N GLU A 553 1.25 27.00 -13.02
CA GLU A 553 2.64 27.24 -13.42
C GLU A 553 3.61 26.87 -12.29
N GLY A 554 3.13 26.82 -11.04
CA GLY A 554 3.84 26.31 -9.88
C GLY A 554 4.61 27.34 -9.08
N PHE A 555 5.50 26.86 -8.21
CA PHE A 555 6.10 27.65 -7.14
C PHE A 555 7.63 27.53 -7.12
N ARG A 556 8.32 28.60 -6.74
CA ARG A 556 9.76 28.62 -6.43
C ARG A 556 9.99 28.95 -4.97
N TYR A 557 11.16 28.54 -4.49
CA TYR A 557 11.64 28.96 -3.19
C TYR A 557 12.08 30.42 -3.24
N LYS A 558 11.60 31.24 -2.30
CA LYS A 558 11.99 32.64 -2.17
C LYS A 558 13.13 32.76 -1.16
N GLU A 559 14.36 32.98 -1.64
CA GLU A 559 15.49 33.31 -0.77
C GLU A 559 15.27 34.69 -0.11
N MET A 560 15.46 34.75 1.21
CA MET A 560 15.47 36.04 1.91
C MET A 560 16.77 36.76 1.54
N LYS A 561 16.67 37.89 0.84
CA LYS A 561 17.77 38.84 0.66
C LYS A 561 18.11 39.53 1.96
#